data_AF-A0A3D2X9G5-F1
#
_entry.id   AF-A0A3D2X9G5-F1
#
_cell.length_a   1.000
_cell.length_b   1.000
_cell.length_c   1.000
_cell.angle_alpha   90.00
_cell.angle_beta   90.00
_cell.angle_gamma   90.00
#
_symmetry.space_group_name_H-M   'P 1'
#
loop_
_entity.id
_entity.type
_entity.pdbx_description
1 polymer ?
#
loop_
_entity_poly.entity_id
_entity_poly.type
_entity_poly.pdbx_seq_one_letter_code
_entity_poly.pdbx_strand_id
1 'polypeptide(L)'
;MDIATALRYMKVEKAIELESRRFFTNADETINTISIHAMRKQIPVKPKVMQRKSENEKLWWYCGSCGASRITGSRSNYCSYCGQRVDWSEHLENSNHLVPSDIMIHAKMEFPELQE
;
A
#
# COMPACT_ATOMS: atom_id res chain seq x y z
N MET A 1 -11.87 -0.40 -55.97
CA MET A 1 -11.78 -1.41 -54.89
C MET A 1 -13.05 -2.25 -54.95
N ASP A 2 -12.92 -3.58 -55.02
CA ASP A 2 -14.08 -4.46 -55.06
C ASP A 2 -14.65 -4.74 -53.66
N ILE A 3 -15.90 -5.22 -53.62
CA ILE A 3 -16.65 -5.47 -52.38
C ILE A 3 -15.96 -6.53 -51.51
N ALA A 4 -15.37 -7.56 -52.10
CA ALA A 4 -14.66 -8.59 -51.34
C ALA A 4 -13.40 -8.04 -50.66
N THR A 5 -12.71 -7.12 -51.33
CA THR A 5 -11.57 -6.39 -50.77
C THR A 5 -12.01 -5.50 -49.60
N ALA A 6 -13.09 -4.73 -49.75
CA ALA A 6 -13.64 -3.93 -48.65
C ALA A 6 -14.06 -4.80 -47.44
N LEU A 7 -14.71 -5.94 -47.69
CA LEU A 7 -15.10 -6.89 -46.64
C LEU A 7 -13.90 -7.49 -45.90
N ARG A 8 -12.77 -7.73 -46.58
CA ARG A 8 -11.54 -8.18 -45.94
C ARG A 8 -10.98 -7.11 -44.99
N TYR A 9 -10.90 -5.86 -45.45
CA TYR A 9 -10.43 -4.76 -44.61
C TYR A 9 -11.29 -4.58 -43.35
N MET A 10 -12.61 -4.55 -43.50
CA MET A 10 -13.53 -4.40 -42.35
C MET A 10 -13.37 -5.54 -41.33
N LYS A 11 -13.09 -6.77 -41.78
CA LYS A 11 -12.82 -7.89 -40.85
C LYS A 11 -11.52 -7.71 -40.08
N VAL A 12 -10.48 -7.21 -40.73
CA VAL A 12 -9.19 -6.94 -40.10
C VAL A 12 -9.32 -5.80 -39.10
N GLU A 13 -9.97 -4.69 -39.46
CA GLU A 13 -10.20 -3.56 -38.55
C GLU A 13 -10.99 -3.98 -37.31
N LYS A 14 -12.07 -4.74 -37.48
CA LYS A 14 -12.85 -5.27 -36.35
C LYS A 14 -12.04 -6.22 -35.46
N ALA A 15 -11.14 -7.02 -36.04
CA ALA A 15 -10.27 -7.89 -35.26
C ALA A 15 -9.26 -7.09 -34.43
N ILE A 16 -8.68 -6.03 -35.00
CA ILE A 16 -7.76 -5.12 -34.31
C ILE A 16 -8.47 -4.41 -33.16
N GLU A 17 -9.70 -3.94 -33.37
CA GLU A 17 -10.50 -3.28 -32.33
C GLU A 17 -10.79 -4.24 -31.15
N LEU A 18 -11.20 -5.47 -31.46
CA LEU A 18 -11.48 -6.49 -30.44
C LEU A 18 -10.25 -6.84 -29.61
N GLU A 19 -9.09 -6.99 -30.25
CA GLU A 19 -7.85 -7.32 -29.54
C GLU A 19 -7.36 -6.14 -28.70
N SER A 20 -7.48 -4.91 -29.21
CA SER A 20 -7.17 -3.70 -28.45
C SER A 20 -8.03 -3.61 -27.19
N ARG A 21 -9.34 -3.81 -27.32
CA ARG A 21 -10.28 -3.82 -26.18
C ARG A 21 -9.89 -4.88 -25.15
N ARG A 22 -9.55 -6.10 -25.59
CA ARG A 22 -9.11 -7.18 -24.71
C ARG A 22 -7.82 -6.84 -23.96
N PHE A 23 -6.86 -6.20 -24.64
CA PHE A 23 -5.61 -5.76 -24.03
C PHE A 23 -5.87 -4.74 -22.91
N PHE A 24 -6.71 -3.72 -23.16
CA PHE A 24 -7.06 -2.72 -22.15
C PHE A 24 -7.78 -3.31 -20.94
N THR A 25 -8.74 -4.23 -21.13
CA THR A 25 -9.44 -4.87 -20.00
C THR A 25 -8.52 -5.69 -19.10
N ASN A 26 -7.52 -6.36 -19.67
CA ASN A 26 -6.56 -7.15 -18.89
C ASN A 26 -5.57 -6.25 -18.12
N ALA A 27 -5.17 -5.14 -18.73
CA ALA A 27 -4.34 -4.13 -18.07
C ALA A 27 -5.08 -3.54 -16.85
N ASP A 28 -6.37 -3.26 -16.98
CA ASP A 28 -7.23 -2.75 -15.90
C ASP A 28 -7.32 -3.74 -14.73
N GLU A 29 -7.47 -5.04 -14.99
CA GLU A 29 -7.51 -6.06 -13.93
C GLU A 29 -6.21 -6.12 -13.12
N THR A 30 -5.07 -6.01 -13.79
CA THR A 30 -3.75 -5.98 -13.15
C THR A 30 -3.60 -4.73 -12.28
N ILE A 31 -3.98 -3.55 -12.81
CA ILE A 31 -3.92 -2.28 -12.09
C ILE A 31 -4.84 -2.31 -10.86
N ASN A 32 -6.05 -2.85 -11.00
CA ASN A 32 -6.99 -2.99 -9.89
C ASN A 32 -6.43 -3.90 -8.79
N THR A 33 -5.81 -5.01 -9.17
CA THR A 33 -5.20 -5.94 -8.22
C THR A 33 -4.05 -5.29 -7.44
N ILE A 34 -3.16 -4.56 -8.13
CA ILE A 34 -2.06 -3.83 -7.50
C ILE A 34 -2.60 -2.74 -6.57
N SER A 35 -3.58 -1.98 -7.03
CA SER A 35 -4.22 -0.91 -6.26
C SER A 35 -4.86 -1.43 -4.98
N ILE A 36 -5.66 -2.50 -5.06
CA ILE A 36 -6.28 -3.14 -3.91
C ILE A 36 -5.21 -3.66 -2.94
N HIS A 37 -4.16 -4.29 -3.45
CA HIS A 37 -3.07 -4.81 -2.61
C HIS A 37 -2.33 -3.68 -1.88
N ALA A 38 -2.05 -2.56 -2.56
CA ALA A 38 -1.40 -1.40 -1.95
C ALA A 38 -2.31 -0.75 -0.88
N MET A 39 -3.61 -0.60 -1.17
CA MET A 39 -4.57 -0.05 -0.20
C MET A 39 -4.68 -0.91 1.05
N ARG A 40 -4.71 -2.25 0.92
CA ARG A 40 -4.74 -3.17 2.07
C ARG A 40 -3.52 -3.01 2.98
N LYS A 41 -2.35 -2.69 2.43
CA LYS A 41 -1.12 -2.45 3.23
C LYS A 41 -1.18 -1.18 4.07
N GLN A 42 -2.08 -0.24 3.75
CA GLN A 42 -2.28 0.99 4.53
C GLN A 42 -3.13 0.76 5.78
N ILE A 43 -3.90 -0.34 5.84
CA ILE A 43 -4.67 -0.74 7.03
C ILE A 43 -3.68 -1.31 8.06
N PRO A 44 -3.49 -0.68 9.24
CA PRO A 44 -2.53 -1.14 10.23
C PRO A 44 -2.81 -2.56 10.73
N VAL A 45 -1.76 -3.37 10.90
CA VAL A 45 -1.85 -4.73 11.46
C VAL A 45 -0.95 -4.83 12.68
N LYS A 46 -1.45 -5.51 13.73
CA LYS A 46 -0.71 -5.71 14.98
C LYS A 46 0.51 -6.62 14.77
N PRO A 47 1.69 -6.24 15.26
CA PRO A 47 2.87 -7.09 15.22
C PRO A 47 2.82 -8.14 16.33
N LYS A 48 3.56 -9.24 16.13
CA LYS A 48 3.81 -10.20 17.22
C LYS A 48 5.14 -9.83 17.89
N VAL A 49 5.06 -9.23 19.07
CA VAL A 49 6.25 -8.80 19.82
C VAL A 49 6.77 -9.97 20.68
N MET A 50 8.08 -10.19 20.68
CA MET A 50 8.72 -11.07 21.66
C MET A 50 9.01 -10.27 22.93
N GLN A 51 8.81 -10.88 24.10
CA GLN A 51 9.06 -10.21 25.39
C GLN A 51 10.47 -9.60 25.42
N ARG A 52 10.54 -8.29 25.69
CA ARG A 52 11.80 -7.62 26.02
C ARG A 52 12.22 -8.04 27.42
N LYS A 53 13.50 -8.36 27.63
CA LYS A 53 14.04 -8.60 28.98
C LYS A 53 14.50 -7.30 29.65
N SER A 54 14.74 -6.23 28.90
CA SER A 54 15.13 -4.91 29.42
C SER A 54 14.84 -3.75 28.45
N GLU A 55 14.82 -2.51 28.94
CA GLU A 55 14.55 -1.30 28.16
C GLU A 55 15.63 -1.00 27.09
N ASN A 56 16.87 -1.41 27.34
CA ASN A 56 18.01 -1.21 26.43
C ASN A 56 18.15 -2.31 25.37
N GLU A 57 17.27 -3.31 25.36
CA GLU A 57 17.31 -4.41 24.42
C GLU A 57 16.60 -4.05 23.10
N LYS A 58 17.20 -4.45 21.97
CA LYS A 58 16.59 -4.28 20.65
C LYS A 58 15.20 -4.92 20.65
N LEU A 59 14.20 -4.22 20.12
CA LEU A 59 12.84 -4.72 19.99
C LEU A 59 12.83 -5.84 18.96
N TRP A 60 12.49 -7.05 19.40
CA TRP A 60 12.26 -8.18 18.50
C TRP A 60 10.77 -8.36 18.26
N TRP A 61 10.35 -8.28 17.00
CA TRP A 61 8.97 -8.47 16.59
C TRP A 61 8.84 -9.15 15.23
N TYR A 62 7.68 -9.71 14.94
CA TYR A 62 7.31 -10.26 13.64
C TYR A 62 6.20 -9.45 13.02
N CYS A 63 6.31 -9.20 11.70
CA CYS A 63 5.24 -8.56 10.95
C CYS A 63 3.98 -9.45 10.96
N GLY A 64 2.84 -8.89 11.38
CA GLY A 64 1.56 -9.61 11.38
C GLY A 64 1.02 -9.94 9.98
N SER A 65 1.60 -9.37 8.92
CA SER A 65 1.20 -9.63 7.52
C SER A 65 2.12 -10.65 6.84
N CYS A 66 3.44 -10.45 6.83
CA CYS A 66 4.38 -11.34 6.13
C CYS A 66 5.18 -12.29 7.03
N GLY A 67 5.01 -12.21 8.36
CA GLY A 67 5.71 -13.07 9.32
C GLY A 67 7.22 -12.81 9.45
N ALA A 68 7.79 -11.88 8.68
CA ALA A 68 9.22 -11.61 8.72
C ALA A 68 9.65 -11.02 10.07
N SER A 69 10.77 -11.50 10.61
CA SER A 69 11.32 -11.08 11.90
C SER A 69 12.12 -9.78 11.80
N ARG A 70 12.02 -8.95 12.84
CA ARG A 70 12.67 -7.64 12.92
C ARG A 70 13.35 -7.47 14.27
N ILE A 71 14.55 -6.93 14.23
CA ILE A 71 15.30 -6.50 15.41
C ILE A 71 15.59 -5.01 15.20
N THR A 72 14.80 -4.14 15.84
CA THR A 72 14.88 -2.69 15.65
C THR A 72 15.16 -1.98 16.97
N GLY A 73 15.84 -0.83 16.93
CA GLY A 73 16.05 0.00 18.13
C GLY A 73 14.74 0.66 18.61
N SER A 74 13.83 0.95 17.68
CA SER A 74 12.54 1.61 17.93
C SER A 74 11.39 0.87 17.22
N ARG A 75 10.15 1.26 17.55
CA ARG A 75 8.92 0.78 16.89
C ARG A 75 8.77 1.47 15.53
N SER A 76 8.90 0.72 14.44
CA SER A 76 8.69 1.26 13.09
C SER A 76 7.21 1.18 12.71
N ASN A 77 6.71 2.21 12.03
CA ASN A 77 5.32 2.26 11.55
C ASN A 77 5.06 1.34 10.34
N TYR A 78 6.11 0.79 9.72
CA TYR A 78 5.98 -0.05 8.54
C TYR A 78 6.91 -1.26 8.58
N CYS A 79 6.48 -2.36 7.99
CA CYS A 79 7.32 -3.50 7.72
C CYS A 79 8.25 -3.21 6.54
N SER A 80 9.56 -3.16 6.76
CA SER A 80 10.55 -2.89 5.71
C SER A 80 10.64 -3.93 4.59
N TYR A 81 9.99 -5.10 4.71
CA TYR A 81 10.04 -6.15 3.67
C TYR A 81 8.79 -6.16 2.81
N CYS A 82 7.60 -6.00 3.42
CA CYS A 82 6.34 -6.07 2.67
C CYS A 82 5.62 -4.72 2.58
N GLY A 83 6.05 -3.68 3.29
CA GLY A 83 5.42 -2.37 3.31
C GLY A 83 4.13 -2.29 4.15
N GLN A 84 3.76 -3.34 4.88
CA GLN A 84 2.56 -3.33 5.74
C GLN A 84 2.70 -2.29 6.85
N ARG A 85 1.68 -1.43 7.03
CA ARG A 85 1.58 -0.53 8.18
C ARG A 85 1.35 -1.30 9.49
N VAL A 86 2.02 -0.88 10.56
CA VAL A 86 2.05 -1.60 11.84
C VAL A 86 1.24 -0.83 12.89
N ASP A 87 0.40 -1.55 13.63
CA ASP A 87 -0.36 -1.02 14.77
C ASP A 87 0.35 -1.36 16.09
N TRP A 88 0.79 -0.35 16.83
CA TRP A 88 1.45 -0.51 18.13
C TRP A 88 0.55 -0.21 19.33
N SER A 89 -0.74 0.05 19.13
CA SER A 89 -1.68 0.54 20.15
C SER A 89 -1.65 -0.25 21.47
N GLU A 90 -1.66 -1.59 21.40
CA GLU A 90 -1.61 -2.48 22.59
C GLU A 90 -0.31 -2.40 23.40
N HIS A 91 0.73 -1.77 22.86
CA HIS A 91 2.05 -1.66 23.48
C HIS A 91 2.38 -0.23 23.92
N LEU A 92 1.42 0.70 23.84
CA LEU A 92 1.57 2.09 24.24
C LEU A 92 1.19 2.35 25.71
N GLU A 93 0.60 1.38 26.41
CA GLU A 93 0.07 1.59 27.77
C GLU A 93 1.14 1.78 28.87
N ASN A 94 2.44 1.69 28.57
CA ASN A 94 3.51 1.80 29.57
C ASN A 94 4.75 2.60 29.15
N SER A 95 4.67 3.53 28.17
CA SER A 95 5.82 4.39 27.85
C SER A 95 5.51 5.88 28.02
N ASN A 96 5.83 6.43 29.19
CA ASN A 96 5.93 7.86 29.44
C ASN A 96 7.16 8.52 28.76
N HIS A 97 7.79 7.88 27.79
CA HIS A 97 8.93 8.45 27.07
C HIS A 97 8.95 8.00 25.60
N LEU A 98 9.15 8.99 24.72
CA LEU A 98 9.41 8.90 23.29
C LEU A 98 8.18 8.63 22.42
N VAL A 99 7.42 9.69 22.19
CA VAL A 99 6.83 9.95 20.87
C VAL A 99 8.01 10.30 19.95
N PRO A 100 8.40 9.46 18.96
CA PRO A 100 9.37 9.87 17.96
C PRO A 100 8.70 10.92 17.08
N SER A 101 9.49 11.90 16.66
CA SER A 101 9.23 13.07 15.81
C SER A 101 8.51 12.84 14.47
N ASP A 102 7.94 11.67 14.23
CA ASP A 102 7.24 11.29 12.99
C ASP A 102 5.73 11.50 13.07
N ILE A 103 5.21 12.10 14.15
CA ILE A 103 3.90 12.76 14.13
C ILE A 103 4.04 14.08 13.38
N MET A 104 4.34 14.01 12.09
CA MET A 104 3.91 15.02 11.14
C MET A 104 2.45 14.72 10.82
N ILE A 105 1.55 15.04 11.76
CA ILE A 105 0.17 15.38 11.40
C ILE A 105 0.25 16.77 10.77
N HIS A 106 0.66 16.83 9.51
CA HIS A 106 0.43 17.98 8.66
C HIS A 106 -0.54 17.58 7.56
N ALA A 107 -1.83 17.77 7.85
CA ALA A 107 -2.80 18.23 6.87
C ALA A 107 -4.05 18.76 7.59
N LYS A 108 -3.88 19.82 8.38
CA LYS A 108 -4.93 20.86 8.39
C LYS A 108 -4.74 21.65 7.10
N MET A 109 -5.52 21.32 6.07
CA MET A 109 -5.76 22.28 4.99
C MET A 109 -6.70 23.34 5.56
N GLU A 110 -6.13 24.36 6.18
CA GLU A 110 -6.84 25.62 6.42
C GLU A 110 -6.79 26.38 5.08
N PHE A 111 -7.93 26.40 4.38
CA PHE A 111 -8.15 27.28 3.24
C PHE A 111 -8.22 28.72 3.77
N PRO A 112 -7.32 29.64 3.38
CA PRO A 112 -7.55 31.04 3.66
C PRO A 112 -8.71 31.52 2.79
N GLU A 113 -9.78 31.98 3.46
CA GLU A 113 -10.87 32.71 2.84
C GLU A 113 -10.31 33.91 2.08
N LEU A 114 -10.66 34.01 0.80
CA LEU A 114 -10.51 35.22 0.00
C LEU A 114 -11.31 36.33 0.67
N GLN A 115 -10.62 37.37 1.16
CA GLN A 115 -11.25 38.64 1.46
C GLN A 115 -11.03 39.59 0.28
N GLU A 116 -12.14 40.17 -0.18
CA GLU A 116 -12.29 41.14 -1.27
C GLU A 116 -11.49 42.43 -1.07
#